data_AF-A0A3D8I137-F1
#
_entry.id   AF-A0A3D8I137-F1
#
_cell.length_a   1.000
_cell.length_b   1.000
_cell.length_c   1.000
_cell.angle_alpha   90.00
_cell.angle_beta   90.00
_cell.angle_gamma   90.00
#
_symmetry.space_group_name_H-M   'P 1'
#
loop_
_entity.id
_entity.type
_entity.pdbx_description
1 polymer ?
#
loop_
_entity_poly.entity_id
_entity_poly.type
_entity_poly.pdbx_seq_one_letter_code
_entity_poly.pdbx_strand_id
1 'polypeptide(L)'
;MNKILAVSLMGSLIFSSFAFGADFSKKTNDELVKLSGIVDPKDVLDYKKEIENRINNMTGNDAKVFKEQLRTQKEKVYGEMKVRDLKQRQEAIFNAIKEQCSKDPTSCPKPPHKMDQKPHNPHKADCNCGRKPMPNDDMRSMPQIQPK
;
A
#
# COMPACT_ATOMS: atom_id res chain seq x y z
N MET A 1 -45.54 33.26 31.85
CA MET A 1 -44.13 33.69 31.93
C MET A 1 -43.26 32.45 32.00
N ASN A 2 -42.29 32.38 31.10
CA ASN A 2 -41.31 31.31 30.87
C ASN A 2 -40.59 30.91 32.20
N LYS A 3 -40.00 29.72 32.37
CA LYS A 3 -38.81 29.25 31.64
C LYS A 3 -38.61 27.74 31.80
N ILE A 4 -38.16 27.16 30.70
CA ILE A 4 -37.75 25.78 30.43
C ILE A 4 -36.58 25.40 31.35
N LEU A 5 -36.72 24.32 32.12
CA LEU A 5 -35.58 23.64 32.73
C LEU A 5 -34.94 22.75 31.66
N ALA A 6 -33.90 23.30 31.04
CA ALA A 6 -33.08 22.62 30.06
C ALA A 6 -32.32 21.46 30.72
N VAL A 7 -32.68 20.22 30.38
CA VAL A 7 -31.87 19.04 30.67
C VAL A 7 -30.66 19.08 29.73
N SER A 8 -29.53 19.55 30.24
CA SER A 8 -28.24 19.52 29.56
C SER A 8 -27.69 18.10 29.56
N LEU A 9 -28.01 17.32 28.53
CA LEU A 9 -27.32 16.06 28.17
C LEU A 9 -25.95 16.40 27.57
N MET A 10 -24.97 16.74 28.42
CA MET A 10 -23.57 16.84 28.03
C MET A 10 -22.69 16.04 28.99
N GLY A 11 -21.94 15.08 28.43
CA GLY A 11 -20.87 14.36 29.09
C GLY A 11 -21.32 13.00 29.64
N SER A 12 -20.80 11.85 29.22
CA SER A 12 -19.69 11.54 28.34
C SER A 12 -20.06 10.30 27.55
N LEU A 13 -19.99 10.36 26.22
CA LEU A 13 -19.64 9.15 25.48
C LEU A 13 -18.21 8.84 25.90
N ILE A 14 -18.07 7.97 26.88
CA ILE A 14 -16.83 7.25 27.13
C ILE A 14 -16.58 6.53 25.80
N PHE A 15 -15.77 7.13 24.94
CA PHE A 15 -15.08 6.41 23.90
C PHE A 15 -14.24 5.40 24.65
N SER A 16 -14.81 4.21 24.82
CA SER A 16 -14.11 3.05 25.28
C SER A 16 -12.94 2.88 24.33
N SER A 17 -11.74 3.23 24.83
CA SER A 17 -10.45 2.91 24.24
C SER A 17 -10.26 1.41 24.27
N PHE A 18 -11.10 0.72 23.52
CA PHE A 18 -10.96 -0.67 23.19
C PHE A 18 -9.82 -0.72 22.18
N ALA A 19 -8.67 -1.21 22.64
CA ALA A 19 -7.50 -1.53 21.83
C ALA A 19 -7.80 -2.72 20.89
N PHE A 20 -8.89 -2.63 20.14
CA PHE A 20 -9.21 -3.51 19.03
C PHE A 20 -8.64 -2.83 17.79
N GLY A 21 -7.69 -3.49 17.13
CA GLY A 21 -7.29 -3.08 15.78
C GLY A 21 -8.53 -2.94 14.89
N ALA A 22 -8.46 -2.06 13.89
CA ALA A 22 -9.62 -1.82 13.05
C ALA A 22 -10.14 -3.13 12.43
N ASP A 23 -11.41 -3.46 12.69
CA ASP A 23 -12.05 -4.66 12.16
C ASP A 23 -12.50 -4.44 10.71
N PHE A 24 -11.62 -4.79 9.77
CA PHE A 24 -11.88 -4.67 8.34
C PHE A 24 -12.80 -5.77 7.78
N SER A 25 -13.08 -6.83 8.53
CA SER A 25 -13.92 -7.95 8.05
C SER A 25 -15.37 -7.53 7.75
N LYS A 26 -15.83 -6.49 8.45
CA LYS A 26 -17.17 -5.89 8.28
C LYS A 26 -17.26 -4.91 7.12
N LYS A 27 -16.13 -4.60 6.46
CA LYS A 27 -16.10 -3.69 5.32
C LYS A 27 -16.43 -4.43 4.03
N THR A 28 -17.20 -3.77 3.18
CA THR A 28 -17.43 -4.18 1.80
C THR A 28 -16.17 -3.97 0.96
N ASN A 29 -16.07 -4.65 -0.18
CA ASN A 29 -14.94 -4.49 -1.10
C ASN A 29 -14.78 -3.03 -1.56
N ASP A 30 -15.89 -2.34 -1.83
CA ASP A 30 -15.86 -0.93 -2.24
C ASP A 30 -15.35 0.00 -1.13
N GLU A 31 -15.72 -0.27 0.12
CA GLU A 31 -15.16 0.45 1.27
C GLU A 31 -13.67 0.16 1.44
N LEU A 32 -13.25 -1.09 1.30
CA LEU A 32 -11.83 -1.47 1.34
C LEU A 32 -11.03 -0.78 0.25
N VAL A 33 -11.58 -0.64 -0.97
CA VAL A 33 -10.97 0.14 -2.05
C VAL A 33 -10.80 1.58 -1.63
N LYS A 34 -11.86 2.26 -1.15
CA LYS A 34 -11.83 3.67 -0.74
C LYS A 34 -10.79 3.95 0.35
N LEU A 35 -10.54 2.99 1.23
CA LEU A 35 -9.54 3.08 2.29
C LEU A 35 -8.09 2.93 1.79
N SER A 36 -7.89 2.39 0.59
CA SER A 36 -6.57 2.16 0.01
C SER A 36 -5.75 3.46 -0.07
N GLY A 37 -4.58 3.46 0.57
CA GLY A 37 -3.70 4.63 0.62
C GLY A 37 -3.97 5.61 1.77
N ILE A 38 -5.10 5.50 2.48
CA ILE A 38 -5.46 6.39 3.61
C ILE A 38 -5.62 5.68 4.96
N VAL A 39 -5.52 4.34 5.01
CA VAL A 39 -5.53 3.57 6.28
C VAL A 39 -4.54 4.12 7.29
N ASP A 40 -4.92 4.17 8.56
CA ASP A 40 -4.03 4.57 9.66
C ASP A 40 -2.79 3.65 9.68
N PRO A 41 -1.57 4.19 9.81
CA PRO A 41 -0.36 3.38 9.88
C PRO A 41 -0.41 2.17 10.83
N LYS A 42 -1.12 2.29 11.95
CA LYS A 42 -1.29 1.20 12.94
C LYS A 42 -2.16 0.07 12.41
N ASP A 43 -3.14 0.35 11.56
CA ASP A 43 -4.09 -0.66 11.09
C ASP A 43 -3.69 -1.25 9.72
N VAL A 44 -2.58 -0.79 9.12
CA VAL A 44 -2.15 -1.24 7.78
C VAL A 44 -1.90 -2.75 7.71
N LEU A 45 -1.39 -3.37 8.77
CA LEU A 45 -1.12 -4.79 8.78
C LEU A 45 -2.42 -5.61 8.73
N ASP A 46 -3.41 -5.25 9.53
CA ASP A 46 -4.71 -5.92 9.57
C ASP A 46 -5.51 -5.66 8.29
N TYR A 47 -5.43 -4.45 7.75
CA TYR A 47 -5.99 -4.14 6.43
C TYR A 47 -5.38 -5.04 5.34
N LYS A 48 -4.05 -5.19 5.31
CA LYS A 48 -3.38 -6.05 4.31
C LYS A 48 -3.82 -7.50 4.43
N LYS A 49 -3.92 -8.05 5.64
CA LYS A 49 -4.40 -9.41 5.87
C LYS A 49 -5.82 -9.60 5.35
N GLU A 50 -6.70 -8.64 5.60
CA GLU A 50 -8.07 -8.71 5.08
C GLU A 50 -8.11 -8.64 3.55
N ILE A 51 -7.32 -7.77 2.92
CA ILE A 51 -7.21 -7.70 1.46
C ILE A 51 -6.71 -9.04 0.88
N GLU A 52 -5.67 -9.63 1.47
CA GLU A 52 -5.14 -10.94 1.05
C GLU A 52 -6.19 -12.04 1.21
N ASN A 53 -6.91 -12.06 2.34
CA ASN A 53 -8.01 -12.99 2.57
C ASN A 53 -9.11 -12.86 1.51
N ARG A 54 -9.53 -11.63 1.16
CA ARG A 54 -10.52 -11.39 0.11
C ARG A 54 -10.05 -11.88 -1.25
N ILE A 55 -8.80 -11.56 -1.62
CA ILE A 55 -8.20 -12.00 -2.88
C ILE A 55 -8.15 -13.52 -2.99
N ASN A 56 -7.80 -14.22 -1.90
CA ASN A 56 -7.71 -15.67 -1.88
C ASN A 56 -9.07 -16.36 -2.03
N ASN A 57 -10.15 -15.68 -1.60
CA ASN A 57 -11.52 -16.17 -1.71
C ASN A 57 -12.24 -15.73 -3.01
N MET A 58 -11.59 -14.94 -3.86
CA MET A 58 -12.15 -14.46 -5.13
C MET A 58 -11.72 -15.35 -6.30
N THR A 59 -12.51 -15.34 -7.38
CA THR A 59 -12.09 -15.96 -8.65
C THR A 59 -10.94 -15.17 -9.27
N GLY A 60 -10.14 -15.81 -10.14
CA GLY A 60 -8.91 -15.19 -10.68
C GLY A 60 -9.14 -13.87 -11.44
N ASN A 61 -10.29 -13.69 -12.09
CA ASN A 61 -10.63 -12.43 -12.76
C ASN A 61 -11.11 -11.37 -11.77
N ASP A 62 -11.99 -11.72 -10.83
CA ASP A 62 -12.49 -10.78 -9.82
C ASP A 62 -11.36 -10.28 -8.91
N ALA A 63 -10.43 -11.18 -8.54
CA ALA A 63 -9.25 -10.85 -7.78
C ALA A 63 -8.33 -9.86 -8.51
N LYS A 64 -8.20 -9.97 -9.85
CA LYS A 64 -7.44 -9.01 -10.67
C LYS A 64 -8.11 -7.64 -10.68
N VAL A 65 -9.42 -7.60 -10.91
CA VAL A 65 -10.19 -6.35 -10.90
C VAL A 65 -10.09 -5.66 -9.55
N PHE A 66 -10.27 -6.41 -8.46
CA PHE A 66 -10.18 -5.88 -7.10
C PHE A 66 -8.79 -5.32 -6.78
N LYS A 67 -7.72 -6.05 -7.14
CA LYS A 67 -6.33 -5.56 -7.00
C LYS A 67 -6.10 -4.26 -7.77
N GLU A 68 -6.64 -4.16 -8.97
CA GLU A 68 -6.48 -2.99 -9.83
C GLU A 68 -7.23 -1.77 -9.27
N GLN A 69 -8.43 -1.96 -8.71
CA GLN A 69 -9.17 -0.92 -8.03
C GLN A 69 -8.41 -0.40 -6.80
N LEU A 70 -7.86 -1.30 -5.98
CA LEU A 70 -7.01 -0.95 -4.82
C LEU A 70 -5.77 -0.15 -5.24
N ARG A 71 -5.11 -0.57 -6.32
CA ARG A 71 -3.93 0.10 -6.88
C ARG A 71 -4.27 1.51 -7.37
N THR A 72 -5.31 1.63 -8.19
CA THR A 72 -5.77 2.89 -8.77
C THR A 72 -6.12 3.91 -7.69
N GLN A 73 -6.88 3.50 -6.67
CA GLN A 73 -7.25 4.39 -5.57
C GLN A 73 -6.03 4.84 -4.76
N LYS A 74 -5.09 3.92 -4.48
CA LYS A 74 -3.84 4.26 -3.79
C LYS A 74 -2.99 5.25 -4.58
N GLU A 75 -2.85 5.05 -5.89
CA GLU A 75 -2.11 5.93 -6.78
C GLU A 75 -2.73 7.32 -6.85
N LYS A 76 -4.07 7.40 -6.91
CA LYS A 76 -4.79 8.66 -6.79
C LYS A 76 -4.45 9.38 -5.49
N VAL A 77 -4.61 8.71 -4.35
CA VAL A 77 -4.30 9.29 -3.03
C VAL A 77 -2.85 9.77 -2.96
N TYR A 78 -1.88 8.95 -3.40
CA TYR A 78 -0.47 9.32 -3.35
C TYR A 78 -0.09 10.42 -4.33
N GLY A 79 -0.77 10.51 -5.49
CA GLY A 79 -0.59 11.59 -6.45
C GLY A 79 -1.08 12.95 -5.92
N GLU A 80 -2.04 12.95 -5.00
CA GLU A 80 -2.54 14.16 -4.33
C GLU A 80 -1.67 14.58 -3.12
N MET A 81 -0.80 13.69 -2.62
CA MET A 81 0.09 13.97 -1.49
C MET A 81 1.39 14.65 -1.91
N LYS A 82 1.93 15.52 -1.05
CA LYS A 82 3.32 16.01 -1.21
C LYS A 82 4.29 14.87 -0.95
N VAL A 83 5.41 14.84 -1.69
CA VAL A 83 6.47 13.83 -1.54
C VAL A 83 6.94 13.66 -0.09
N ARG A 84 7.10 14.76 0.65
CA ARG A 84 7.49 14.74 2.06
C ARG A 84 6.46 14.02 2.93
N ASP A 85 5.18 14.32 2.73
CA ASP A 85 4.11 13.76 3.55
C ASP A 85 3.91 12.27 3.23
N LEU A 86 4.10 11.88 1.97
CA LEU A 86 4.13 10.46 1.56
C LEU A 86 5.28 9.72 2.23
N LYS A 87 6.48 10.31 2.29
CA LYS A 87 7.65 9.72 2.97
C LYS A 87 7.38 9.54 4.47
N GLN A 88 6.87 10.57 5.14
CA GLN A 88 6.50 10.49 6.56
C GLN A 88 5.46 9.39 6.82
N ARG A 89 4.46 9.26 5.94
CA ARG A 89 3.47 8.19 6.03
C ARG A 89 4.12 6.80 5.87
N GLN A 90 5.04 6.63 4.92
CA GLN A 90 5.75 5.36 4.73
C GLN A 90 6.59 4.99 5.95
N GLU A 91 7.30 5.96 6.54
CA GLU A 91 8.07 5.78 7.77
C GLU A 91 7.17 5.40 8.95
N ALA A 92 6.01 6.08 9.10
CA ALA A 92 5.04 5.76 10.14
C ALA A 92 4.49 4.34 10.01
N ILE A 93 4.17 3.90 8.78
CA ILE A 93 3.72 2.53 8.51
C ILE A 93 4.82 1.52 8.84
N PHE A 94 6.05 1.78 8.42
CA PHE A 94 7.18 0.89 8.70
C PHE A 94 7.39 0.71 10.21
N ASN A 95 7.38 1.81 10.97
CA ASN A 95 7.54 1.78 12.42
C ASN A 95 6.37 1.07 13.11
N ALA A 96 5.13 1.32 12.68
CA ALA A 96 3.95 0.65 13.24
C ALA A 96 3.99 -0.86 13.02
N ILE A 97 4.34 -1.30 11.79
CA ILE A 97 4.51 -2.73 11.49
C ILE A 97 5.64 -3.33 12.31
N LYS A 98 6.80 -2.65 12.39
CA LYS A 98 7.94 -3.11 13.21
C LYS A 98 7.57 -3.29 14.68
N GLU A 99 6.83 -2.34 15.25
CA GLU A 99 6.37 -2.40 16.63
C GLU A 99 5.38 -3.55 16.85
N GLN A 100 4.38 -3.69 15.98
CA GLN A 100 3.43 -4.81 16.03
C GLN A 100 4.14 -6.16 15.91
N CYS A 101 5.07 -6.26 14.98
CA CYS A 101 5.90 -7.45 14.77
C CYS A 101 6.80 -7.80 15.95
N SER A 102 7.24 -6.79 16.71
CA SER A 102 8.03 -7.03 17.92
C SER A 102 7.17 -7.59 19.06
N LYS A 103 5.86 -7.27 19.07
CA LYS A 103 4.90 -7.75 20.07
C LYS A 103 4.35 -9.13 19.70
N ASP A 104 4.01 -9.34 18.44
CA ASP A 104 3.51 -10.60 17.91
C ASP A 104 4.24 -10.96 16.60
N PRO A 105 5.31 -11.78 16.67
CA PRO A 105 6.08 -12.21 15.51
C PRO A 105 5.27 -13.06 14.52
N THR A 106 4.18 -13.69 14.96
CA THR A 106 3.35 -14.56 14.10
C THR A 106 2.45 -13.75 13.17
N SER A 107 2.15 -12.52 13.57
CA SER A 107 1.29 -11.58 12.84
C SER A 107 1.98 -10.92 11.64
N CYS A 108 3.30 -11.02 11.55
CA CYS A 108 4.10 -10.37 10.53
C CYS A 108 3.91 -11.01 9.15
N PRO A 109 3.96 -10.21 8.08
CA PRO A 109 4.16 -10.77 6.76
C PRO A 109 5.46 -11.57 6.82
N LYS A 110 5.38 -12.88 6.57
CA LYS A 110 6.60 -13.68 6.39
C LYS A 110 7.38 -12.96 5.28
N PRO A 111 8.70 -12.72 5.45
CA PRO A 111 9.51 -12.32 4.31
C PRO A 111 9.17 -13.32 3.20
N PRO A 112 8.99 -12.88 1.94
CA PRO A 112 8.75 -13.83 0.86
C PRO A 112 9.78 -14.93 1.08
N HIS A 113 9.33 -16.17 1.28
CA HIS A 113 10.24 -17.31 1.27
C HIS A 113 11.11 -16.99 0.09
N LYS A 114 12.42 -16.82 0.32
CA LYS A 114 13.35 -16.72 -0.79
C LYS A 114 12.94 -17.91 -1.62
N MET A 115 12.26 -17.71 -2.76
CA MET A 115 12.15 -18.74 -3.77
C MET A 115 13.57 -19.21 -3.82
N ASP A 116 13.83 -20.47 -3.42
CA ASP A 116 15.17 -20.99 -3.32
C ASP A 116 15.88 -20.43 -4.53
N GLN A 117 16.78 -19.48 -4.29
CA GLN A 117 17.51 -18.85 -5.37
C GLN A 117 18.44 -19.98 -5.73
N LYS A 118 17.92 -20.93 -6.51
CA LYS A 118 18.69 -21.90 -7.23
C LYS A 118 19.76 -21.02 -7.85
N PRO A 119 21.02 -21.14 -7.42
CA PRO A 119 22.03 -20.15 -7.70
C PRO A 119 21.92 -19.87 -9.19
N HIS A 120 21.58 -18.62 -9.53
CA HIS A 120 21.64 -18.21 -10.91
C HIS A 120 23.10 -18.40 -11.28
N ASN A 121 23.37 -19.52 -11.96
CA ASN A 121 24.70 -19.84 -12.42
C ASN A 121 25.10 -18.68 -13.33
N PRO A 122 26.13 -17.89 -13.00
CA PRO A 122 26.50 -16.74 -13.82
C PRO A 122 27.10 -17.14 -15.16
N HIS A 123 27.14 -18.44 -15.48
CA HIS A 123 27.57 -18.97 -16.78
C HIS A 123 26.39 -19.49 -17.59
N LYS A 124 25.72 -18.57 -18.29
CA LYS A 124 25.49 -18.63 -19.74
C LYS A 124 24.84 -17.32 -20.17
N ALA A 125 25.70 -16.42 -20.64
CA ALA A 125 25.32 -15.21 -21.34
C ALA A 125 24.69 -15.58 -22.69
N ASP A 126 23.42 -15.98 -22.72
CA ASP A 126 22.66 -16.21 -23.95
C ASP A 126 21.15 -15.99 -23.70
N CYS A 127 20.76 -14.84 -23.17
CA CYS A 127 19.38 -14.36 -23.31
C CYS A 127 19.36 -13.27 -24.37
N ASN A 128 19.20 -13.72 -25.62
CA ASN A 128 18.82 -12.91 -26.77
C ASN A 128 17.39 -12.36 -26.57
N CYS A 129 17.24 -11.37 -25.69
CA CYS A 129 16.07 -10.51 -25.68
C CYS A 129 16.25 -9.57 -26.88
N GLY A 130 15.51 -9.79 -27.96
CA GLY A 130 15.63 -9.14 -29.27
C GLY A 130 15.50 -7.61 -29.31
N ARG A 131 16.34 -6.89 -28.59
CA ARG A 131 16.76 -5.53 -28.94
C ARG A 131 17.95 -5.69 -29.87
N LYS A 132 17.73 -5.47 -31.17
CA LYS A 132 18.85 -5.22 -32.08
C LYS A 132 19.70 -4.10 -31.45
N PRO A 133 21.02 -4.30 -31.29
CA PRO A 133 21.90 -3.19 -30.94
C PRO A 133 21.74 -2.12 -32.03
N MET A 134 21.54 -0.87 -31.62
CA MET A 134 21.69 0.24 -32.57
C MET A 134 23.15 0.22 -33.07
N PRO A 135 23.40 0.34 -34.39
CA PRO A 135 24.76 0.46 -34.92
C PRO A 135 25.44 1.70 -34.32
N ASN A 136 26.68 1.55 -33.86
CA ASN A 136 27.46 2.59 -33.17
C ASN A 136 28.09 3.64 -34.11
N ASP A 137 27.61 3.80 -35.34
CA ASP A 137 28.32 4.56 -36.36
C ASP A 137 27.81 6.00 -36.62
N ASP A 138 26.76 6.48 -35.94
CA ASP A 138 26.14 7.79 -36.25
C ASP A 138 26.15 8.83 -35.10
N MET A 139 27.14 8.80 -34.20
CA MET A 139 27.34 9.90 -33.24
C MET A 139 28.09 11.12 -33.79
N ARG A 140 28.39 11.18 -35.10
CA ARG A 140 29.17 12.30 -35.70
C ARG A 140 28.34 13.33 -36.49
N SER A 141 27.02 13.35 -36.40
CA SER A 141 26.18 14.25 -37.21
C SER A 141 25.05 14.97 -36.46
N MET A 142 25.15 15.17 -35.15
CA MET A 142 24.23 16.11 -34.47
C MET A 142 24.74 17.55 -34.60
N PRO A 143 23.93 18.49 -35.13
CA PRO A 143 24.27 19.91 -35.15
C PRO A 143 24.28 20.46 -33.72
N GLN A 144 25.37 21.14 -33.36
CA GLN A 144 25.52 21.85 -32.09
C GLN A 144 24.49 22.98 -32.03
N ILE A 145 23.53 22.88 -31.09
CA ILE A 145 22.61 23.97 -30.79
C ILE A 145 23.37 24.96 -29.90
N GLN A 146 23.70 26.12 -30.47
CA GLN A 146 24.28 27.25 -29.75
C GLN A 146 23.22 27.83 -28.79
N PRO A 147 23.59 28.13 -27.53
CA PRO A 147 22.67 28.76 -26.59
C PRO A 147 22.41 30.21 -27.00
N LYS A 148 21.17 30.65 -26.80
CA LYS A 148 20.70 32.03 -27.03
C LYS A 148 20.73 32.81 -25.73
#